data_AF-A0A485KDY4-F1
#
_entry.id   AF-A0A485KDY4-F1
#
_cell.length_a   1.000
_cell.length_b   1.000
_cell.length_c   1.000
_cell.angle_alpha   90.00
_cell.angle_beta   90.00
_cell.angle_gamma   90.00
#
_symmetry.space_group_name_H-M   'P 1'
#
loop_
_entity.id
_entity.type
_entity.pdbx_description
1 polymer ?
#
loop_
_entity_poly.entity_id
_entity_poly.type
_entity_poly.pdbx_seq_one_letter_code
_entity_poly.pdbx_strand_id
1 'polypeptide(L)'
;MEQFALPNRASRGSRINKLLGEEAEADEAFWNHEVWNEDEDEDYSSEAEEEDVVDSDFDEDENPDEDVHDGDAELKRAGRAKAKSQQEPKSQRKPPARTNAPPRDRAPPKPRAAMAAPSDGAPAVVVPMAVRSTTVQKRFLSHELQQKYTEEARSMQEKTTKPIVRMTQRQLLEEAVQTEVENTTSLNRLERLEEEKRMIDEIMPKAKFTGPVVRYHSAIGKPKLISFLNVDSFPAVFKRPKVSHAGQ
;
A
#
# COMPACT_ATOMS: atom_id res chain seq x y z
N MET A 1 21.32 15.72 -30.93
CA MET A 1 20.11 15.22 -30.24
C MET A 1 19.69 16.30 -29.27
N GLU A 2 18.66 17.08 -29.62
CA GLU A 2 18.10 18.08 -28.70
C GLU A 2 17.50 17.36 -27.48
N GLN A 3 17.95 17.76 -26.30
CA GLN A 3 17.43 17.25 -25.04
C GLN A 3 16.08 17.92 -24.80
N PHE A 4 14.99 17.15 -24.85
CA PHE A 4 13.67 17.61 -24.44
C PHE A 4 13.65 17.82 -22.91
N ALA A 5 14.08 19.00 -22.47
CA ALA A 5 13.96 19.43 -21.08
C ALA A 5 12.54 19.91 -20.81
N LEU A 6 11.86 19.31 -19.83
CA LEU A 6 10.54 19.77 -19.39
C LEU A 6 10.65 21.16 -18.73
N PRO A 7 9.66 22.04 -18.91
CA PRO A 7 9.67 23.37 -18.30
C PRO A 7 9.64 23.26 -16.77
N ASN A 8 10.46 24.07 -16.11
CA ASN A 8 10.50 24.14 -14.65
C ASN A 8 9.19 24.75 -14.12
N ARG A 9 8.54 24.05 -13.18
CA ARG A 9 7.27 24.48 -12.57
C ARG A 9 7.55 24.87 -11.13
N ALA A 10 7.17 26.09 -10.74
CA ALA A 10 7.36 26.60 -9.38
C ALA A 10 6.66 25.76 -8.29
N SER A 11 5.61 25.01 -8.64
CA SER A 11 4.87 24.14 -7.72
C SER A 11 5.42 22.70 -7.63
N ARG A 12 6.44 22.35 -8.43
CA ARG A 12 6.99 20.98 -8.43
C ARG A 12 7.80 20.75 -7.15
N GLY A 13 7.44 19.72 -6.40
CA GLY A 13 8.15 19.33 -5.17
C GLY A 13 7.78 20.12 -3.92
N SER A 14 6.77 20.99 -3.97
CA SER A 14 6.36 21.83 -2.82
C SER A 14 5.99 21.06 -1.54
N ARG A 15 5.58 19.78 -1.66
CA ARG A 15 5.19 18.93 -0.52
C ARG A 15 6.22 17.85 -0.17
N ILE A 16 7.29 17.70 -0.95
CA ILE A 16 8.27 16.62 -0.75
C ILE A 16 9.01 16.79 0.58
N ASN A 17 9.42 18.02 0.90
CA ASN A 17 10.11 18.28 2.18
C ASN A 17 9.20 18.08 3.39
N LYS A 18 7.89 18.29 3.24
CA LYS A 18 6.91 18.04 4.29
C LYS A 18 6.69 16.54 4.49
N LEU A 19 6.50 15.80 3.39
CA LEU A 19 6.34 14.34 3.41
C LEU A 19 7.58 13.64 3.99
N LEU A 20 8.78 14.05 3.60
CA LEU A 20 10.03 13.49 4.14
C LEU A 20 10.22 13.75 5.64
N GLY A 21 9.68 14.86 6.16
CA GLY A 21 9.71 15.15 7.60
C GLY A 21 8.68 14.31 8.36
N GLU A 22 7.44 14.26 7.87
CA GLU A 22 6.36 13.48 8.48
C GLU A 22 6.65 11.97 8.50
N GLU A 23 7.26 11.43 7.43
CA GLU A 23 7.68 10.02 7.36
C GLU A 23 8.82 9.71 8.35
N ALA A 24 9.83 10.58 8.44
CA ALA A 24 10.92 10.40 9.39
C ALA A 24 10.46 10.49 10.86
N GLU A 25 9.55 11.42 11.17
CA GLU A 25 8.97 11.57 12.51
C GLU A 25 8.08 10.37 12.89
N ALA A 26 7.30 9.84 11.94
CA ALA A 26 6.47 8.65 12.14
C ALA A 26 7.32 7.38 12.36
N ASP A 27 8.39 7.21 11.57
CA ASP A 27 9.34 6.12 11.74
C ASP A 27 10.05 6.22 13.10
N GLU A 28 10.49 7.41 13.49
CA GLU A 28 11.15 7.63 14.77
C GLU A 28 10.21 7.36 15.96
N ALA A 29 8.91 7.68 15.85
CA ALA A 29 7.91 7.34 16.87
C ALA A 29 7.60 5.83 16.94
N PHE A 30 7.59 5.14 15.80
CA PHE A 30 7.37 3.69 15.75
C PHE A 30 8.55 2.91 16.33
N TRP A 31 9.78 3.29 15.95
CA TRP A 31 10.99 2.58 16.37
C TRP A 31 11.47 2.93 17.79
N ASN A 32 11.20 4.15 18.28
CA ASN A 32 11.50 4.52 19.67
C ASN A 32 10.41 4.13 20.67
N HIS A 33 9.54 3.17 20.31
CA HIS A 33 8.56 2.63 21.25
C HIS A 33 9.28 1.86 22.36
N GLU A 34 8.79 1.96 23.60
CA GLU A 34 9.41 1.40 24.81
C GLU A 34 9.74 -0.10 24.71
N VAL A 35 8.90 -0.84 23.98
CA VAL A 35 9.07 -2.28 23.65
C VAL A 35 10.38 -2.60 22.91
N TRP A 36 10.95 -1.64 22.17
CA TRP A 36 12.19 -1.82 21.41
C TRP A 36 13.40 -1.14 22.07
N ASN A 37 13.22 -0.49 23.23
CA ASN A 37 14.35 0.10 23.95
C ASN A 37 15.13 -0.99 24.69
N GLU A 38 16.43 -1.07 24.42
CA GLU A 38 17.33 -2.11 24.97
C GLU A 38 17.85 -1.79 26.39
N ASP A 39 17.44 -0.68 27.00
CA ASP A 39 18.14 -0.10 28.17
C ASP A 39 17.63 -0.60 29.56
N GLU A 40 16.53 -1.35 29.64
CA GLU A 40 15.88 -1.60 30.96
C GLU A 40 15.39 -3.03 31.26
N ASP A 41 15.57 -4.01 30.35
CA ASP A 41 15.08 -5.37 30.56
C ASP A 41 16.15 -6.34 31.10
N GLU A 42 15.74 -7.19 32.04
CA GLU A 42 16.55 -8.32 32.49
C GLU A 42 16.70 -9.34 31.35
N ASP A 43 17.92 -9.86 31.16
CA ASP A 43 18.17 -10.92 30.19
C ASP A 43 17.21 -12.09 30.42
N TYR A 44 16.62 -12.61 29.34
CA TYR A 44 15.72 -13.74 29.40
C TYR A 44 16.38 -14.92 30.15
N SER A 45 15.76 -15.33 31.26
CA SER A 45 16.11 -16.55 31.97
C SER A 45 15.08 -17.63 31.65
N SER A 46 15.55 -18.83 31.29
CA SER A 46 14.66 -19.96 31.05
C SER A 46 14.01 -20.36 32.37
N GLU A 47 12.71 -20.16 32.50
CA GLU A 47 11.91 -20.81 33.53
C GLU A 47 11.88 -22.32 33.29
N ALA A 48 11.71 -23.11 34.34
CA ALA A 48 11.55 -24.55 34.17
C ALA A 48 10.31 -24.82 33.33
N GLU A 49 10.46 -25.49 32.19
CA GLU A 49 9.34 -25.88 31.34
C GLU A 49 8.38 -26.73 32.17
N GLU A 50 7.14 -26.27 32.32
CA GLU A 50 6.08 -27.04 32.95
C GLU A 50 5.84 -28.32 32.13
N GLU A 51 5.59 -29.43 32.82
CA GLU A 51 5.30 -30.71 32.15
C GLU A 51 4.07 -30.57 31.26
N ASP A 52 4.20 -30.92 29.98
CA ASP A 52 3.11 -30.88 28.99
C ASP A 52 2.06 -31.93 29.35
N VAL A 53 0.97 -31.48 30.00
CA VAL A 53 -0.17 -32.34 30.37
C VAL A 53 -1.13 -32.39 29.19
N VAL A 54 -1.16 -33.53 28.51
CA VAL A 54 -2.16 -33.83 27.48
C VAL A 54 -3.48 -34.26 28.11
N ASP A 55 -4.59 -33.88 27.47
CA ASP A 55 -5.93 -34.32 27.88
C ASP A 55 -6.08 -35.84 27.73
N SER A 56 -7.03 -36.43 28.47
CA SER A 56 -7.24 -37.89 28.49
C SER A 56 -7.74 -38.47 27.16
N ASP A 57 -8.30 -37.63 26.28
CA ASP A 57 -8.78 -37.97 24.94
C ASP A 57 -7.72 -37.75 23.85
N PHE A 58 -6.51 -37.28 24.20
CA PHE A 58 -5.44 -37.06 23.22
C PHE A 58 -5.01 -38.34 22.49
N ASP A 59 -5.03 -39.47 23.20
CA ASP A 59 -4.76 -40.80 22.64
C ASP A 59 -6.05 -41.57 22.26
N GLU A 60 -7.24 -40.96 22.44
CA GLU A 60 -8.47 -41.57 21.96
C GLU A 60 -8.46 -41.53 20.44
N ASP A 61 -8.66 -42.69 19.81
CA ASP A 61 -8.78 -42.75 18.36
C ASP A 61 -9.94 -41.83 17.95
N GLU A 62 -9.62 -40.77 17.21
CA GLU A 62 -10.61 -39.90 16.57
C GLU A 62 -11.55 -40.83 15.80
N ASN A 63 -12.79 -40.91 16.27
CA ASN A 63 -13.78 -41.84 15.76
C ASN A 63 -13.79 -41.67 14.24
N PRO A 64 -13.63 -42.74 13.45
CA PRO A 64 -13.55 -42.61 12.00
C PRO A 64 -14.77 -41.83 11.58
N ASP A 65 -14.54 -40.63 11.06
CA ASP A 65 -15.57 -39.76 10.49
C ASP A 65 -16.43 -40.70 9.64
N GLU A 66 -17.69 -40.92 10.03
CA GLU A 66 -18.60 -41.69 9.20
C GLU A 66 -18.72 -40.89 7.92
N ASP A 67 -17.98 -41.35 6.90
CA ASP A 67 -17.85 -40.77 5.58
C ASP A 67 -19.20 -40.23 5.07
N VAL A 68 -19.44 -38.94 5.32
CA VAL A 68 -20.22 -38.10 4.40
C VAL A 68 -19.22 -37.40 3.48
N HIS A 69 -18.33 -38.19 2.88
CA HIS A 69 -17.57 -37.79 1.71
C HIS A 69 -17.63 -38.92 0.68
N ASP A 70 -18.61 -38.82 -0.21
CA ASP A 70 -18.64 -39.54 -1.48
C ASP A 70 -17.31 -39.23 -2.21
N GLY A 71 -16.41 -40.23 -2.30
CA GLY A 71 -15.02 -39.97 -2.70
C GLY A 71 -14.06 -41.14 -2.55
N ASP A 72 -14.43 -42.29 -3.10
CA ASP A 72 -13.57 -43.41 -3.52
C ASP A 72 -12.05 -43.11 -3.60
N ALA A 73 -11.27 -43.53 -2.58
CA ALA A 73 -9.84 -43.85 -2.70
C ALA A 73 -9.24 -44.41 -1.38
N GLU A 74 -9.48 -45.70 -1.15
CA GLU A 74 -8.62 -46.52 -0.29
C GLU A 74 -7.19 -46.55 -0.85
N LEU A 75 -6.17 -46.21 -0.04
CA LEU A 75 -4.88 -46.92 0.09
C LEU A 75 -3.78 -46.05 0.74
N LYS A 76 -3.52 -46.36 2.02
CA LYS A 76 -2.19 -46.53 2.63
C LYS A 76 -1.08 -45.52 2.29
N ARG A 77 -0.66 -44.76 3.30
CA ARG A 77 0.78 -44.56 3.60
C ARG A 77 1.01 -44.20 5.06
N ALA A 78 1.36 -45.24 5.81
CA ALA A 78 1.98 -45.17 7.12
C ALA A 78 3.34 -44.44 7.08
N GLY A 79 3.61 -43.72 8.17
CA GLY A 79 4.93 -43.61 8.81
C GLY A 79 6.09 -43.07 7.99
N ARG A 80 6.42 -41.79 8.16
CA ARG A 80 7.78 -41.31 7.93
C ARG A 80 8.20 -40.18 8.87
N ALA A 81 8.76 -40.62 10.00
CA ALA A 81 9.95 -40.12 10.70
C ALA A 81 10.25 -38.61 10.71
N LYS A 82 10.31 -38.11 11.96
CA LYS A 82 10.99 -36.89 12.41
C LYS A 82 12.44 -36.79 11.88
N ALA A 83 12.89 -35.53 11.80
CA ALA A 83 14.27 -35.00 11.89
C ALA A 83 14.76 -34.27 10.62
N LYS A 84 14.88 -32.93 10.73
CA LYS A 84 16.18 -32.22 10.64
C LYS A 84 16.00 -30.73 10.87
N SER A 85 16.61 -30.27 11.97
CA SER A 85 16.99 -28.90 12.29
C SER A 85 17.71 -28.24 11.10
N GLN A 86 17.21 -27.09 10.67
CA GLN A 86 17.95 -26.17 9.80
C GLN A 86 18.34 -24.96 10.64
N GLN A 87 19.64 -24.80 10.71
CA GLN A 87 20.45 -23.90 11.52
C GLN A 87 20.35 -22.48 10.96
N GLU A 88 19.99 -21.50 11.79
CA GLU A 88 19.95 -20.08 11.41
C GLU A 88 21.38 -19.53 11.22
N PRO A 89 21.66 -18.78 10.12
CA PRO A 89 22.92 -18.09 9.98
C PRO A 89 22.92 -16.78 10.77
N LYS A 90 23.75 -16.74 11.82
CA LYS A 90 24.16 -15.52 12.55
C LYS A 90 24.76 -14.50 11.58
N SER A 91 24.11 -13.34 11.40
CA SER A 91 24.75 -12.18 10.76
C SER A 91 24.90 -11.03 11.75
N GLN A 92 26.11 -10.90 12.30
CA GLN A 92 26.54 -9.70 13.01
C GLN A 92 26.70 -8.56 12.01
N ARG A 93 25.91 -7.49 12.15
CA ARG A 93 26.15 -6.21 11.48
C ARG A 93 26.12 -5.10 12.52
N LYS A 94 27.28 -4.48 12.74
CA LYS A 94 27.47 -3.29 13.58
C LYS A 94 26.76 -2.09 12.93
N PRO A 95 26.06 -1.23 13.68
CA PRO A 95 25.55 0.03 13.15
C PRO A 95 26.69 1.05 12.93
N PRO A 96 26.64 1.89 11.87
CA PRO A 96 27.62 2.95 11.67
C PRO A 96 27.40 4.10 12.67
N ALA A 97 28.52 4.62 13.18
CA ALA A 97 28.59 5.70 14.15
C ALA A 97 27.85 6.98 13.70
N ARG A 98 26.97 7.49 14.56
CA ARG A 98 26.35 8.81 14.44
C ARG A 98 27.42 9.90 14.71
N THR A 99 27.76 10.69 13.71
CA THR A 99 28.57 11.91 13.89
C THR A 99 27.65 13.06 14.31
N ASN A 100 27.73 13.45 15.58
CA ASN A 100 27.05 14.65 16.10
C ASN A 100 27.74 15.91 15.57
N ALA A 101 27.06 16.66 14.69
CA ALA A 101 27.43 18.02 14.34
C ALA A 101 26.51 19.01 15.09
N PRO A 102 27.04 20.11 15.68
CA PRO A 102 26.25 21.01 16.50
C PRO A 102 25.24 21.82 15.67
N PRO A 103 24.07 22.18 16.24
CA PRO A 103 23.06 22.97 15.55
C PRO A 103 23.57 24.38 15.26
N ARG A 104 23.50 24.81 14.00
CA ARG A 104 23.73 26.21 13.61
C ARG A 104 22.47 27.02 13.94
N ASP A 105 22.65 28.05 14.76
CA ASP A 105 21.63 29.05 15.07
C ASP A 105 21.04 29.67 13.79
N ARG A 106 19.74 29.44 13.56
CA ARG A 106 18.97 30.13 12.53
C ARG A 106 18.51 31.49 13.06
N ALA A 107 19.13 32.55 12.58
CA ALA A 107 18.63 33.92 12.74
C ALA A 107 17.25 34.09 12.06
N PRO A 108 16.37 34.97 12.57
CA PRO A 108 15.04 35.21 12.00
C PRO A 108 15.14 35.89 10.62
N PRO A 109 14.18 35.63 9.70
CA PRO A 109 14.19 36.23 8.37
C PRO A 109 13.91 37.73 8.44
N LYS A 110 14.81 38.53 7.86
CA LYS A 110 14.60 39.97 7.65
C LYS A 110 13.44 40.20 6.66
N PRO A 111 12.55 41.19 6.89
CA PRO A 111 11.52 41.53 5.91
C PRO A 111 12.18 42.11 4.65
N ARG A 112 11.80 41.58 3.48
CA ARG A 112 12.29 42.06 2.17
C ARG A 112 11.73 43.48 1.94
N ALA A 113 12.62 44.42 1.65
CA ALA A 113 12.24 45.77 1.22
C ALA A 113 11.43 45.70 -0.07
N ALA A 114 10.32 46.44 -0.12
CA ALA A 114 9.53 46.65 -1.33
C ALA A 114 10.41 47.36 -2.38
N MET A 115 10.61 46.72 -3.53
CA MET A 115 11.25 47.38 -4.67
C MET A 115 10.25 48.38 -5.27
N ALA A 116 10.67 49.65 -5.34
CA ALA A 116 9.95 50.70 -6.03
C ALA A 116 9.81 50.37 -7.53
N ALA A 117 8.61 50.58 -8.06
CA ALA A 117 8.31 50.49 -9.49
C ALA A 117 8.91 51.69 -10.25
N PRO A 118 9.42 51.52 -11.49
CA PRO A 118 9.59 52.63 -12.42
C PRO A 118 8.27 53.00 -13.09
N SER A 119 8.22 54.25 -13.54
CA SER A 119 7.04 55.04 -13.90
C SER A 119 6.38 54.71 -15.25
N ASP A 120 5.19 55.28 -15.39
CA ASP A 120 4.49 55.70 -16.61
C ASP A 120 3.99 54.62 -17.59
N GLY A 121 2.84 54.07 -17.23
CA GLY A 121 1.87 53.49 -18.16
C GLY A 121 0.48 53.53 -17.51
N ALA A 122 -0.52 54.03 -18.25
CA ALA A 122 -1.90 54.15 -17.77
C ALA A 122 -2.40 52.86 -17.09
N PRO A 123 -3.22 52.94 -16.02
CA PRO A 123 -3.72 51.75 -15.35
C PRO A 123 -4.69 51.02 -16.28
N ALA A 124 -4.20 50.00 -16.99
CA ALA A 124 -5.08 49.01 -17.59
C ALA A 124 -5.83 48.34 -16.44
N VAL A 125 -7.13 48.59 -16.34
CA VAL A 125 -8.03 47.91 -15.40
C VAL A 125 -8.01 46.43 -15.77
N VAL A 126 -7.15 45.65 -15.12
CA VAL A 126 -7.13 44.20 -15.25
C VAL A 126 -8.37 43.69 -14.52
N VAL A 127 -9.47 43.53 -15.24
CA VAL A 127 -10.66 42.85 -14.73
C VAL A 127 -10.24 41.40 -14.45
N PRO A 128 -10.31 40.91 -13.21
CA PRO A 128 -9.94 39.54 -12.91
C PRO A 128 -10.89 38.63 -13.69
N MET A 129 -10.33 37.78 -14.56
CA MET A 129 -11.12 36.83 -15.33
C MET A 129 -11.90 35.93 -14.37
N ALA A 130 -13.22 35.89 -14.54
CA ALA A 130 -14.08 34.99 -13.78
C ALA A 130 -13.64 33.54 -14.01
N VAL A 131 -13.39 32.83 -12.91
CA VAL A 131 -13.03 31.42 -12.94
C VAL A 131 -14.21 30.65 -13.54
N ARG A 132 -13.96 29.80 -14.55
CA ARG A 132 -14.99 28.95 -15.17
C ARG A 132 -15.75 28.16 -14.08
N SER A 133 -17.06 28.07 -14.21
CA SER A 133 -17.96 27.35 -13.26
C SER A 133 -17.49 25.92 -12.96
N THR A 134 -16.97 25.22 -13.97
CA THR A 134 -16.42 23.86 -13.86
C THR A 134 -15.23 23.77 -12.91
N THR A 135 -14.40 24.81 -12.86
CA THR A 135 -13.23 24.88 -11.97
C THR A 135 -13.64 25.16 -10.53
N VAL A 136 -14.71 25.93 -10.32
CA VAL A 136 -15.30 26.16 -8.99
C VAL A 136 -15.91 24.86 -8.45
N GLN A 137 -16.69 24.16 -9.27
CA GLN A 137 -17.26 22.86 -8.91
C GLN A 137 -16.18 21.81 -8.60
N LYS A 138 -15.13 21.72 -9.43
CA LYS A 138 -14.03 20.78 -9.18
C LYS A 138 -13.26 21.10 -7.90
N ARG A 139 -13.08 22.39 -7.57
CA ARG A 139 -12.49 22.79 -6.28
C ARG A 139 -13.37 22.41 -5.10
N PHE A 140 -14.68 22.61 -5.21
CA PHE A 140 -15.63 22.21 -4.16
C PHE A 140 -15.60 20.70 -3.93
N LEU A 141 -15.74 19.91 -5.00
CA LEU A 141 -15.68 18.44 -4.91
C LEU A 141 -14.35 17.94 -4.35
N SER A 142 -13.23 18.53 -4.80
CA SER A 142 -11.91 18.19 -4.27
C SER A 142 -11.75 18.55 -2.79
N HIS A 143 -12.35 19.66 -2.36
CA HIS A 143 -12.30 20.10 -0.98
C HIS A 143 -13.15 19.19 -0.08
N GLU A 144 -14.37 18.84 -0.51
CA GLU A 144 -15.25 17.92 0.20
C GLU A 144 -14.61 16.53 0.33
N LEU A 145 -13.98 16.02 -0.73
CA LEU A 145 -13.26 14.75 -0.71
C LEU A 145 -12.07 14.81 0.26
N GLN A 146 -11.32 15.91 0.27
CA GLN A 146 -10.22 16.08 1.21
C GLN A 146 -10.70 16.17 2.66
N GLN A 147 -11.84 16.82 2.92
CA GLN A 147 -12.46 16.85 4.25
C GLN A 147 -12.84 15.45 4.73
N LYS A 148 -13.50 14.65 3.88
CA LYS A 148 -13.86 13.26 4.20
C LYS A 148 -12.64 12.42 4.58
N TYR A 149 -11.56 12.50 3.80
CA TYR A 149 -10.32 11.79 4.14
C TYR A 149 -9.70 12.25 5.45
N THR A 150 -9.76 13.55 5.77
CA THR A 150 -9.23 14.05 7.05
C THR A 150 -10.10 13.66 8.23
N GLU A 151 -11.42 13.61 8.06
CA GLU A 151 -12.37 13.16 9.08
C GLU A 151 -12.21 11.66 9.34
N GLU A 152 -12.08 10.86 8.28
CA GLU A 152 -11.82 9.43 8.36
C GLU A 152 -10.49 9.14 9.06
N ALA A 153 -9.41 9.84 8.67
CA ALA A 153 -8.11 9.73 9.33
C ALA A 153 -8.16 10.14 10.82
N ARG A 154 -8.88 11.21 11.16
CA ARG A 154 -9.10 11.62 12.55
C ARG A 154 -9.90 10.58 13.34
N SER A 155 -10.96 10.03 12.76
CA SER A 155 -11.77 8.99 13.39
C SER A 155 -10.99 7.69 13.61
N MET A 156 -10.04 7.37 12.72
CA MET A 156 -9.13 6.25 12.87
C MET A 156 -8.09 6.49 13.98
N GLN A 157 -7.58 7.73 14.11
CA GLN A 157 -6.68 8.12 15.21
C GLN A 157 -7.41 8.26 16.56
N GLU A 158 -8.70 8.57 16.57
CA GLU A 158 -9.54 8.69 17.77
C GLU A 158 -10.04 7.33 18.29
N LYS A 159 -9.53 6.22 17.76
CA LYS A 159 -9.55 4.91 18.43
C LYS A 159 -8.63 4.96 19.66
N THR A 160 -9.01 5.80 20.62
CA THR A 160 -8.51 5.80 21.99
C THR A 160 -8.65 4.40 22.55
N THR A 161 -7.68 4.00 23.36
CA THR A 161 -7.72 2.76 24.14
C THR A 161 -8.99 2.79 25.00
N LYS A 162 -10.07 2.18 24.49
CA LYS A 162 -11.33 2.06 25.24
C LYS A 162 -10.96 1.39 26.57
N PRO A 163 -11.37 1.96 27.72
CA PRO A 163 -11.13 1.30 28.99
C PRO A 163 -11.69 -0.12 28.90
N ILE A 164 -10.88 -1.12 29.24
CA ILE A 164 -11.27 -2.52 29.19
C ILE A 164 -12.34 -2.72 30.27
N VAL A 165 -13.61 -2.55 29.89
CA VAL A 165 -14.74 -2.86 30.76
C VAL A 165 -14.88 -4.37 30.77
N ARG A 166 -14.56 -5.00 31.89
CA ARG A 166 -14.78 -6.45 32.08
C ARG A 166 -16.28 -6.71 32.14
N MET A 167 -16.85 -7.11 31.01
CA MET A 167 -18.24 -7.52 30.92
C MET A 167 -18.49 -8.81 31.70
N THR A 168 -19.72 -8.97 32.19
CA THR A 168 -20.16 -10.26 32.74
C THR A 168 -20.34 -11.27 31.62
N GLN A 169 -20.25 -12.57 31.93
CA GLN A 169 -20.39 -13.61 30.90
C GLN A 169 -21.73 -13.55 30.17
N ARG A 170 -22.82 -13.22 30.86
CA ARG A 170 -24.13 -12.99 30.24
C ARG A 170 -24.08 -11.87 29.20
N GLN A 171 -23.44 -10.76 29.54
CA GLN A 171 -23.35 -9.59 28.67
C GLN A 171 -22.51 -9.89 27.42
N LEU A 172 -21.44 -10.69 27.58
CA LEU A 172 -20.62 -11.16 26.48
C LEU A 172 -21.41 -12.06 25.51
N LEU A 173 -22.29 -12.92 26.03
CA LEU A 173 -23.18 -13.73 25.22
C LEU A 173 -24.24 -12.89 24.49
N GLU A 174 -24.80 -11.88 25.15
CA GLU A 174 -25.76 -10.95 24.50
C GLU A 174 -25.10 -10.13 23.38
N GLU A 175 -23.85 -9.68 23.57
CA GLU A 175 -23.06 -9.00 22.52
C GLU A 175 -22.70 -9.95 21.38
N ALA A 176 -22.35 -11.21 21.68
CA ALA A 176 -22.05 -12.21 20.67
C ALA A 176 -23.25 -12.48 19.75
N VAL A 177 -24.47 -12.58 20.32
CA VAL A 177 -25.71 -12.75 19.54
C VAL A 177 -25.99 -11.54 18.64
N GLN A 178 -25.79 -10.31 19.15
CA GLN A 178 -25.94 -9.11 18.33
C GLN A 178 -24.93 -9.10 17.19
N THR A 179 -23.68 -9.43 17.50
CA THR A 179 -22.59 -9.53 16.52
C THR A 179 -22.86 -10.60 15.46
N GLU A 180 -23.46 -11.74 15.82
CA GLU A 180 -23.87 -12.79 14.87
C GLU A 180 -24.92 -12.26 13.87
N VAL A 181 -25.91 -11.51 14.34
CA VAL A 181 -26.92 -10.89 13.46
C VAL A 181 -26.27 -9.84 12.54
N GLU A 182 -25.36 -9.03 13.05
CA GLU A 182 -24.63 -8.05 12.22
C GLU A 182 -23.73 -8.73 11.19
N ASN A 183 -23.02 -9.78 11.59
CA ASN A 183 -22.16 -10.55 10.69
C ASN A 183 -22.96 -11.27 9.61
N THR A 184 -24.07 -11.92 9.95
CA THR A 184 -24.94 -12.59 8.98
C THR A 184 -25.55 -11.60 8.00
N THR A 185 -26.01 -10.43 8.46
CA THR A 185 -26.54 -9.38 7.57
C THR A 185 -25.45 -8.78 6.66
N SER A 186 -24.25 -8.57 7.20
CA SER A 186 -23.09 -8.10 6.43
C SER A 186 -22.66 -9.12 5.37
N LEU A 187 -22.59 -10.40 5.72
CA LEU A 187 -22.27 -11.50 4.82
C LEU A 187 -23.28 -11.57 3.66
N ASN A 188 -24.58 -11.58 3.97
CA ASN A 188 -25.65 -11.58 2.97
C ASN A 188 -25.56 -10.38 2.02
N ARG A 189 -25.13 -9.21 2.52
CA ARG A 189 -24.92 -8.03 1.67
C ARG A 189 -23.73 -8.22 0.73
N LEU A 190 -22.63 -8.81 1.21
CA LEU A 190 -21.45 -9.08 0.40
C LEU A 190 -21.76 -10.09 -0.70
N GLU A 191 -22.47 -11.18 -0.36
CA GLU A 191 -22.92 -12.19 -1.32
C GLU A 191 -23.77 -11.56 -2.44
N ARG A 192 -24.74 -10.70 -2.11
CA ARG A 192 -25.53 -9.97 -3.12
C ARG A 192 -24.65 -9.12 -4.04
N LEU A 193 -23.65 -8.43 -3.51
CA LEU A 193 -22.73 -7.63 -4.33
C LEU A 193 -21.85 -8.50 -5.22
N GLU A 194 -21.46 -9.69 -4.76
CA GLU A 194 -20.73 -10.66 -5.58
C GLU A 194 -21.60 -11.25 -6.68
N GLU A 195 -22.86 -11.59 -6.38
CA GLU A 195 -23.85 -12.03 -7.38
C GLU A 195 -24.09 -10.93 -8.42
N GLU A 196 -24.29 -9.68 -8.01
CA GLU A 196 -24.43 -8.55 -8.92
C GLU A 196 -23.19 -8.37 -9.80
N LYS A 197 -21.99 -8.44 -9.21
CA LYS A 197 -20.72 -8.34 -9.95
C LYS A 197 -20.56 -9.51 -10.92
N ARG A 198 -20.89 -10.72 -10.50
CA ARG A 198 -20.88 -11.91 -11.34
C ARG A 198 -21.86 -11.77 -12.50
N MET A 199 -23.08 -11.31 -12.25
CA MET A 199 -24.07 -11.01 -13.28
C MET A 199 -23.55 -9.95 -14.27
N ILE A 200 -22.93 -8.88 -13.78
CA ILE A 200 -22.33 -7.84 -14.63
C ILE A 200 -21.20 -8.43 -15.49
N ASP A 201 -20.31 -9.22 -14.90
CA ASP A 201 -19.19 -9.85 -15.61
C ASP A 201 -19.67 -10.92 -16.61
N GLU A 202 -20.78 -11.63 -16.33
CA GLU A 202 -21.43 -12.59 -17.23
C GLU A 202 -22.15 -11.88 -18.40
N ILE A 203 -22.88 -10.79 -18.13
CA ILE A 203 -23.62 -10.02 -19.14
C ILE A 203 -22.67 -9.22 -20.03
N MET A 204 -21.63 -8.61 -19.43
CA MET A 204 -20.67 -7.77 -20.13
C MET A 204 -19.25 -8.20 -19.76
N PRO A 205 -18.77 -9.34 -20.29
CA PRO A 205 -17.39 -9.74 -20.11
C PRO A 205 -16.49 -8.67 -20.71
N LYS A 206 -15.51 -8.21 -19.92
CA LYS A 206 -14.53 -7.22 -20.37
C LYS A 206 -13.85 -7.75 -21.62
N ALA A 207 -14.13 -7.11 -22.76
CA ALA A 207 -13.51 -7.48 -24.03
C ALA A 207 -11.99 -7.36 -23.89
N LYS A 208 -11.26 -8.44 -24.22
CA LYS A 208 -9.80 -8.41 -24.28
C LYS A 208 -9.41 -7.32 -25.27
N PHE A 209 -8.59 -6.35 -24.85
CA PHE A 209 -8.13 -5.28 -25.71
C PHE A 209 -7.32 -5.89 -26.88
N THR A 210 -7.91 -5.90 -28.08
CA THR A 210 -7.29 -6.46 -29.29
C THR A 210 -6.59 -5.40 -30.15
N GLY A 211 -6.36 -4.21 -29.61
CA GLY A 211 -5.71 -3.11 -30.33
C GLY A 211 -4.18 -3.25 -30.41
N PRO A 212 -3.52 -2.40 -31.22
CA PRO A 212 -2.06 -2.31 -31.25
C PRO A 212 -1.51 -1.90 -29.87
N VAL A 213 -0.54 -2.67 -29.34
CA VAL A 213 0.13 -2.36 -28.06
C VAL A 213 1.63 -2.26 -28.28
N VAL A 214 2.20 -1.14 -27.82
CA VAL A 214 3.65 -0.92 -27.75
C VAL A 214 4.09 -1.21 -26.31
N ARG A 215 5.00 -2.17 -26.11
CA ARG A 215 5.53 -2.52 -24.80
C ARG A 215 6.99 -2.13 -24.70
N TYR A 216 7.32 -1.33 -23.69
CA TYR A 216 8.68 -0.90 -23.39
C TYR A 216 9.27 -1.77 -22.27
N HIS A 217 10.46 -2.32 -22.52
CA HIS A 217 11.23 -3.09 -21.56
C HIS A 217 12.55 -2.40 -21.27
N SER A 218 12.79 -2.09 -19.99
CA SER A 218 14.08 -1.64 -19.49
C SER A 218 14.48 -2.46 -18.28
N ALA A 219 15.64 -3.11 -18.33
CA ALA A 219 16.26 -3.78 -17.21
C ALA A 219 17.72 -3.35 -17.09
N ILE A 220 18.23 -3.23 -15.86
CA ILE A 220 19.64 -2.90 -15.62
C ILE A 220 20.53 -3.96 -16.28
N GLY A 221 21.52 -3.51 -17.07
CA GLY A 221 22.43 -4.39 -17.82
C GLY A 221 21.88 -4.95 -19.14
N LYS A 222 20.63 -4.64 -19.53
CA LYS A 222 20.06 -5.03 -20.84
C LYS A 222 19.79 -3.80 -21.71
N PRO A 223 19.90 -3.92 -23.04
CA PRO A 223 19.51 -2.83 -23.94
C PRO A 223 18.02 -2.54 -23.79
N LYS A 224 17.66 -1.26 -23.93
CA LYS A 224 16.26 -0.82 -23.94
C LYS A 224 15.57 -1.46 -25.15
N LEU A 225 14.51 -2.23 -24.91
CA LEU A 225 13.81 -2.99 -25.93
C LEU A 225 12.36 -2.51 -26.04
N ILE A 226 11.93 -2.15 -27.24
CA ILE A 226 10.53 -1.87 -27.55
C ILE A 226 10.00 -3.05 -28.35
N SER A 227 8.96 -3.71 -27.85
CA SER A 227 8.26 -4.77 -28.58
C SER A 227 6.91 -4.27 -29.07
N PHE A 228 6.60 -4.60 -30.32
CA PHE A 228 5.33 -4.34 -30.97
C PHE A 228 4.57 -5.67 -31.03
N LEU A 229 3.44 -5.78 -30.33
CA LEU A 229 2.54 -6.91 -30.48
C LEU A 229 1.57 -6.63 -31.64
N ASN A 230 1.11 -7.67 -32.33
CA ASN A 230 0.21 -7.56 -33.50
C ASN A 230 0.82 -6.78 -34.67
N VAL A 231 2.06 -7.12 -35.09
CA VAL A 231 2.77 -6.50 -36.23
C VAL A 231 1.97 -6.53 -37.55
N ASP A 232 0.96 -7.40 -37.66
CA ASP A 232 0.11 -7.50 -38.85
C ASP A 232 -0.82 -6.31 -39.06
N SER A 233 -1.24 -5.64 -37.97
CA SER A 233 -2.08 -4.44 -38.03
C SER A 233 -1.29 -3.16 -38.32
N PHE A 234 0.03 -3.23 -38.44
CA PHE A 234 0.86 -2.07 -38.76
C PHE A 234 0.85 -1.79 -40.26
N PRO A 235 0.94 -0.50 -40.65
CA PRO A 235 0.92 -0.11 -42.06
C PRO A 235 2.04 -0.81 -42.85
N ALA A 236 1.75 -1.15 -44.11
CA ALA A 236 2.64 -1.90 -45.02
C ALA A 236 4.05 -1.28 -45.20
N VAL A 237 4.22 -0.02 -44.80
CA VAL A 237 5.52 0.67 -44.73
C VAL A 237 6.55 -0.09 -43.89
N PHE A 238 6.12 -0.78 -42.83
CA PHE A 238 7.00 -1.58 -41.97
C PHE A 238 7.27 -3.00 -42.51
N LYS A 239 6.51 -3.46 -43.52
CA LYS A 239 6.64 -4.80 -44.10
C LYS A 239 7.55 -4.83 -45.35
N ARG A 240 8.37 -3.80 -45.55
CA ARG A 240 9.25 -3.72 -46.73
C ARG A 240 10.35 -4.77 -46.65
N PRO A 241 10.58 -5.58 -47.70
CA PRO A 241 11.68 -6.54 -47.72
C PRO A 241 13.01 -5.79 -47.62
N LYS A 242 13.94 -6.34 -46.85
CA LYS A 242 15.29 -5.78 -46.68
C LYS A 242 15.98 -5.78 -48.04
N VAL A 243 16.16 -4.61 -48.64
CA VAL A 243 16.90 -4.46 -49.89
C VAL A 243 18.37 -4.78 -49.60
N SER A 244 18.83 -5.95 -50.04
CA SER A 244 20.25 -6.29 -50.00
C SER A 244 20.97 -5.43 -51.03
N HIS A 245 21.69 -4.40 -50.58
CA HIS A 245 22.74 -3.79 -51.38
C HIS A 245 23.88 -4.80 -51.52
N ALA A 246 23.83 -5.62 -52.57
CA ALA A 246 25.01 -6.29 -53.08
C ALA A 246 25.88 -5.20 -53.74
N GLY A 247 27.07 -4.99 -53.19
CA GLY A 247 28.01 -3.97 -53.65
C GLY A 247 28.43 -4.18 -55.11
N GLN A 248 28.61 -3.06 -55.81
CA GLN A 248 29.45 -2.96 -56.99
C GLN A 248 30.93 -2.94 -56.59
#